data_AF-A0A258JS25-F1
#
_entry.id   AF-A0A258JS25-F1
#
_cell.length_a   1.000
_cell.length_b   1.000
_cell.length_c   1.000
_cell.angle_alpha   90.00
_cell.angle_beta   90.00
_cell.angle_gamma   90.00
#
_symmetry.space_group_name_H-M   'P 1'
#
loop_
_entity.id
_entity.type
_entity.pdbx_description
1 polymer ?
#
loop_
_entity_poly.entity_id
_entity_poly.type
_entity_poly.pdbx_seq_one_letter_code
_entity_poly.pdbx_strand_id
1 'polypeptide(L)' 'MTGADNIRNSIIDKLLTISNKDYLLALYKLVSTSNINDEVIQLSEAQILMLNMSEEDIKNNRIVSQEELDKMDLEWLKSQ' A
#
# COMPACT_ATOMS: atom_id res chain seq x y z
N MET A 1 -21.34 2.75 22.07
CA MET A 1 -21.73 2.56 20.66
C MET A 1 -22.09 3.92 20.10
N THR A 2 -21.36 4.36 19.09
CA THR A 2 -21.57 5.62 18.38
C THR A 2 -22.78 5.51 17.44
N GLY A 3 -23.30 6.63 16.93
CA GLY A 3 -24.34 6.61 15.90
C GLY A 3 -23.92 5.86 14.63
N ALA A 4 -22.62 5.87 14.31
CA ALA A 4 -22.05 5.12 13.21
C ALA A 4 -22.10 3.59 13.43
N ASP A 5 -21.86 3.13 14.66
CA ASP A 5 -21.92 1.69 14.99
C ASP A 5 -23.33 1.14 14.81
N ASN A 6 -24.35 1.90 15.19
CA ASN A 6 -25.76 1.52 14.99
C ASN A 6 -26.12 1.39 13.50
N ILE A 7 -25.61 2.29 12.66
CA ILE A 7 -25.82 2.25 11.21
C ILE A 7 -25.13 1.02 10.61
N ARG A 8 -23.89 0.72 11.00
CA ARG A 8 -23.17 -0.48 10.54
C ARG A 8 -23.93 -1.77 10.88
N ASN A 9 -24.37 -1.90 12.14
CA ASN A 9 -25.11 -3.07 12.58
C ASN A 9 -26.42 -3.23 11.80
N SER A 10 -27.17 -2.15 11.59
CA SER A 10 -28.40 -2.19 10.78
C SER A 10 -28.16 -2.58 9.32
N ILE A 11 -27.04 -2.17 8.73
CA ILE A 11 -26.65 -2.58 7.37
C ILE A 11 -26.31 -4.07 7.32
N ILE A 12 -25.56 -4.58 8.31
CA ILE A 12 -25.21 -6.01 8.41
C ILE A 12 -26.50 -6.85 8.49
N ASP A 13 -27.44 -6.48 9.34
CA ASP A 13 -28.71 -7.18 9.47
C ASP A 13 -29.48 -7.22 8.15
N LYS A 14 -29.50 -6.10 7.40
CA LYS A 14 -30.13 -6.04 6.08
C LYS A 14 -29.41 -6.93 5.06
N LEU A 15 -28.08 -6.95 5.05
CA LEU A 15 -27.30 -7.81 4.15
C LEU A 15 -27.58 -9.29 4.39
N LEU A 16 -27.73 -9.70 5.65
CA LEU A 16 -28.05 -11.09 6.02
C LEU A 16 -29.44 -11.55 5.56
N THR A 17 -30.35 -10.62 5.28
CA THR A 17 -31.70 -10.94 4.76
C THR A 17 -31.79 -11.04 3.24
N ILE A 18 -30.74 -10.65 2.51
CA ILE A 18 -30.72 -10.68 1.06
C ILE A 18 -30.36 -12.09 0.59
N SER A 19 -31.27 -12.75 -0.13
CA SER A 19 -31.01 -14.05 -0.77
C SER A 19 -30.60 -13.94 -2.24
N ASN A 20 -30.78 -12.76 -2.85
CA ASN A 20 -30.45 -12.54 -4.27
C ASN A 20 -28.95 -12.28 -4.45
N LYS A 21 -28.28 -13.20 -5.15
CA LYS A 21 -26.83 -13.16 -5.41
C LYS A 21 -26.40 -11.96 -6.25
N ASP A 22 -27.16 -11.61 -7.29
CA ASP A 22 -26.80 -10.52 -8.20
C ASP A 22 -26.89 -9.16 -7.51
N TYR A 23 -27.88 -9.01 -6.63
CA TYR A 23 -28.04 -7.82 -5.80
C TYR A 23 -26.90 -7.68 -4.78
N LEU A 24 -26.50 -8.79 -4.13
CA LEU A 24 -25.35 -8.81 -3.23
C LEU A 24 -24.04 -8.46 -3.97
N LEU A 25 -23.88 -8.94 -5.20
CA LEU A 25 -22.72 -8.63 -6.04
C LEU A 25 -22.67 -7.15 -6.43
N ALA A 26 -23.80 -6.55 -6.76
CA ALA A 26 -23.89 -5.12 -7.06
C ALA A 26 -23.54 -4.26 -5.82
N LEU A 27 -24.05 -4.63 -4.64
CA LEU A 27 -23.72 -3.97 -3.38
C LEU A 27 -22.24 -4.12 -3.02
N TYR A 28 -21.67 -5.31 -3.19
CA TYR A 28 -20.23 -5.53 -2.99
C TYR A 28 -19.40 -4.58 -3.87
N LYS A 29 -19.70 -4.52 -5.17
CA LYS A 29 -19.01 -3.59 -6.10
C LYS A 29 -19.17 -2.13 -5.68
N LEU A 30 -20.37 -1.72 -5.26
CA LEU A 30 -20.63 -0.36 -4.81
C LEU A 30 -19.79 0.01 -3.58
N VAL A 31 -19.73 -0.88 -2.58
CA VAL A 31 -18.96 -0.64 -1.35
C VAL A 31 -17.44 -0.69 -1.63
N SER A 32 -16.98 -1.65 -2.43
CA SER A 32 -15.56 -1.76 -2.80
C SER A 32 -15.06 -0.56 -3.60
N THR A 33 -15.91 0.08 -4.41
CA THR A 33 -15.56 1.31 -5.15
C THR A 33 -15.73 2.58 -4.32
N SER A 34 -16.50 2.53 -3.24
CA SER A 34 -16.68 3.68 -2.34
C SER A 34 -15.48 3.96 -1.44
N ASN A 35 -14.56 3.00 -1.31
CA ASN A 35 -13.30 3.18 -0.58
C ASN A 35 -12.24 3.83 -1.49
N ILE A 36 -12.54 5.02 -2.01
CA ILE A 36 -11.52 5.97 -2.46
C ILE A 36 -11.11 6.79 -1.23
N ASN A 37 -10.73 6.10 -0.16
CA ASN A 37 -9.64 6.64 0.64
C ASN A 37 -8.39 6.11 -0.04
N ASP A 38 -8.05 6.73 -1.17
CA ASP A 38 -6.65 6.90 -1.53
C ASP A 38 -6.04 7.69 -0.37
N GLU A 39 -5.79 7.04 0.75
CA GLU A 39 -4.78 7.52 1.69
C GLU A 39 -3.49 7.49 0.87
N VAL A 40 -3.25 8.60 0.17
CA VAL A 40 -2.00 8.89 -0.51
C VAL A 40 -0.94 8.62 0.55
N ILE A 41 -0.21 7.53 0.37
CA ILE A 41 0.80 7.09 1.32
C ILE A 41 1.76 8.25 1.47
N GLN A 42 1.66 8.96 2.60
CA GLN A 42 2.52 10.09 2.90
C GLN A 42 3.87 9.50 3.31
N LEU A 43 4.89 9.76 2.49
CA LEU A 43 6.26 9.42 2.83
C LEU A 43 6.70 10.27 4.02
N SER A 44 7.39 9.65 4.98
CA SER A 44 8.07 10.39 6.04
C SER A 44 9.18 11.26 5.47
N GLU A 45 9.57 12.30 6.21
CA GLU A 45 10.68 13.19 5.81
C GLU A 45 11.98 12.40 5.54
N ALA A 46 12.25 11.37 6.32
CA ALA A 46 13.42 10.50 6.14
C ALA A 46 13.37 9.71 4.82
N GLN A 47 12.19 9.22 4.42
CA GLN A 47 12.00 8.52 3.14
C GLN A 47 12.14 9.48 1.95
N ILE A 48 11.59 10.69 2.07
CA ILE A 48 11.76 11.75 1.05
C ILE A 48 13.24 12.12 0.91
N LEU A 49 13.96 12.26 2.04
CA LEU A 49 15.40 12.53 2.04
C LEU A 49 16.19 11.42 1.33
N MET A 50 15.89 10.15 1.63
CA MET A 50 16.53 9.01 0.97
C MET A 50 16.35 9.06 -0.56
N LEU A 51 15.15 9.37 -1.04
CA LEU A 51 14.88 9.51 -2.48
C LEU A 51 15.67 10.67 -3.10
N ASN A 52 15.76 11.81 -2.41
CA ASN A 52 16.55 12.96 -2.87
C ASN A 52 18.05 12.64 -2.96
N MET A 53 18.58 11.85 -2.02
CA MET A 53 19.96 11.36 -2.08
C MET A 53 20.16 10.45 -3.30
N SER A 54 19.23 9.53 -3.57
CA SER A 54 19.29 8.67 -4.76
C SER A 54 19.27 9.47 -6.07
N GLU A 55 18.44 10.52 -6.17
CA GLU A 55 18.42 11.43 -7.32
C GLU A 55 19.77 12.14 -7.51
N GLU A 56 20.43 12.51 -6.42
CA GLU A 56 21.76 13.12 -6.47
C GLU A 56 22.82 12.12 -6.94
N ASP A 57 22.76 10.88 -6.48
CA ASP A 57 23.66 9.82 -6.87
C ASP A 57 23.51 9.46 -8.36
N ILE A 58 22.28 9.43 -8.87
CA ILE A 58 22.00 9.24 -10.30
C ILE A 58 22.59 10.39 -11.13
N LYS A 59 22.39 11.65 -10.72
CA LYS A 59 22.94 12.83 -11.43
C LYS A 59 24.46 12.84 -11.48
N ASN A 60 25.10 12.40 -10.40
CA ASN A 60 26.56 12.35 -10.30
C ASN A 60 27.15 11.02 -10.81
N ASN A 61 26.33 10.16 -11.43
CA ASN A 61 26.73 8.85 -11.93
C ASN A 61 27.41 7.95 -10.86
N ARG A 62 26.99 8.11 -9.59
CA ARG A 62 27.38 7.27 -8.45
C ARG A 62 26.47 6.05 -8.35
N ILE A 63 26.35 5.32 -9.46
CA ILE A 63 25.54 4.12 -9.58
C ILE A 63 26.44 2.93 -9.84
N VAL A 64 26.07 1.76 -9.30
CA VAL A 64 26.76 0.50 -9.55
C VAL A 64 25.82 -0.43 -10.30
N SER A 65 26.38 -1.29 -11.16
CA SER A 65 25.58 -2.32 -11.82
C SER A 65 25.17 -3.40 -10.80
N GLN A 66 24.06 -4.10 -11.07
CA GLN A 66 23.62 -5.19 -10.21
C GLN A 66 24.71 -6.28 -10.06
N GLU A 67 25.41 -6.61 -11.16
CA GLU A 67 26.50 -7.61 -11.14
C GLU A 67 27.68 -7.19 -10.26
N GLU A 68 27.94 -5.89 -10.15
CA GLU A 68 29.00 -5.34 -9.30
C GLU A 68 28.59 -5.33 -7.83
N LEU A 69 27.34 -4.98 -7.55
CA LEU A 69 26.74 -5.08 -6.22
C LEU A 69 26.76 -6.52 -5.70
N ASP A 70 26.36 -7.50 -6.53
CA ASP A 70 26.38 -8.92 -6.18
C ASP A 70 27.81 -9.41 -5.82
N LYS A 71 28.84 -8.90 -6.49
CA LYS A 71 30.25 -9.22 -6.17
C LYS A 71 30.66 -8.61 -4.83
N MET A 72 30.29 -7.36 -4.57
CA MET A 72 30.56 -6.68 -3.31
C MET A 72 29.90 -7.42 -2.13
N ASP A 73 28.66 -7.87 -2.30
CA ASP A 73 27.94 -8.66 -1.30
C ASP A 73 28.64 -10.00 -1.03
N LEU A 74 29.10 -10.70 -2.07
CA LEU A 74 29.87 -11.94 -1.93
C LEU A 74 31.21 -11.73 -1.24
N GLU A 75 31.88 -10.61 -1.46
CA GLU A 75 33.13 -10.26 -0.75
C GLU A 75 32.87 -9.90 0.71
N TRP A 76 31.81 -9.14 0.99
CA TRP A 76 31.39 -8.80 2.34
C TRP A 76 31.07 -10.06 3.16
N LEU A 77 30.32 -11.00 2.60
CA LEU A 77 29.99 -12.28 3.22
C LEU A 77 31.23 -13.14 3.55
N LYS A 78 32.32 -13.02 2.78
CA LYS A 78 33.58 -13.73 3.05
C LYS A 78 34.41 -13.08 4.15
N SER A 79 34.14 -11.81 4.48
CA SER A 79 34.84 -11.04 5.51
C SER A 79 34.20 -11.15 6.90
N GLN A 80 33.10 -11.90 7.01
CA GLN A 80 32.45 -12.35 8.25
C GLN A 80 33.05 -13.67 8.74
#